data_AF-A0A453LA75-F1
#
_entry.id   AF-A0A453LA75-F1
#
_cell.length_a   1.000
_cell.length_b   1.000
_cell.length_c   1.000
_cell.angle_alpha   90.00
_cell.angle_beta   90.00
_cell.angle_gamma   90.00
#
_symmetry.space_group_name_H-M   'P 1'
#
loop_
_entity.id
_entity.type
_entity.pdbx_description
1 polymer ?
#
loop_
_entity_poly.entity_id
_entity_poly.type
_entity_poly.pdbx_seq_one_letter_code
_entity_poly.pdbx_strand_id
1 'polypeptide(L)' 'LLFGLKSDFMTSTPWALKKMLEHLQLKYKNPIVMIHENGAASIADPSAGNAPDDEFRSQYLQDYIEA' A
#
# COMPACT_ATOMS: atom_id res chain seq x y z
N LEU A 1 -17.12 -0.34 26.62
CA LEU A 1 -15.98 -0.86 25.83
C LEU A 1 -16.50 -1.22 24.44
N LEU A 2 -16.16 -0.43 23.42
CA LEU A 2 -16.23 -0.82 22.03
C LEU A 2 -14.93 -0.30 21.40
N PHE A 3 -13.86 -1.09 21.47
CA PHE A 3 -12.66 -0.79 20.69
C PHE A 3 -12.99 -1.11 19.24
N GLY A 4 -13.54 -0.13 18.53
CA GLY A 4 -13.64 -0.19 17.08
C GLY A 4 -12.22 -0.29 16.54
N LEU A 5 -11.90 -1.42 15.88
CA LEU A 5 -10.70 -1.53 15.05
C LEU A 5 -10.85 -0.50 13.93
N LYS A 6 -10.35 0.72 14.15
CA LYS A 6 -10.14 1.69 13.08
C LYS A 6 -9.08 1.05 12.18
N SER A 7 -9.48 0.62 11.00
CA SER A 7 -8.55 -0.02 10.10
C SER A 7 -7.58 1.02 9.56
N ASP A 8 -6.28 0.87 9.86
CA ASP A 8 -5.20 1.75 9.37
C ASP A 8 -4.93 1.63 7.85
N PHE A 9 -5.82 0.96 7.10
CA PHE A 9 -5.75 0.79 5.64
C PHE A 9 -5.83 2.10 4.84
N MET A 10 -5.98 3.26 5.48
CA MET A 10 -5.98 4.57 4.81
C MET A 10 -4.59 5.24 4.77
N THR A 11 -3.53 4.52 5.11
CA THR A 11 -2.15 5.04 5.01
C THR A 11 -1.25 4.10 4.23
N SER A 12 -0.40 4.66 3.38
CA SER A 12 0.65 3.92 2.69
C SER A 12 1.86 3.71 3.62
N THR A 13 2.59 2.61 3.44
CA THR A 13 3.84 2.35 4.18
C THR A 13 4.98 1.96 3.23
N PRO A 14 5.33 2.82 2.25
CA PRO A 14 6.34 2.50 1.23
C PRO A 14 7.71 2.17 1.82
N TRP A 15 8.06 2.80 2.94
CA TRP A 15 9.31 2.54 3.67
C TRP A 15 9.45 1.08 4.14
N ALA A 16 8.34 0.38 4.41
CA ALA A 16 8.36 -1.00 4.87
C ALA A 16 8.73 -1.96 3.72
N LEU A 17 8.21 -1.72 2.50
CA LEU A 17 8.62 -2.47 1.31
C LEU A 17 10.11 -2.28 1.03
N LYS A 18 10.61 -1.04 1.11
CA LYS A 18 12.04 -0.74 0.98
C LYS A 18 12.90 -1.54 1.96
N LYS A 19 12.51 -1.56 3.24
CA LYS A 19 13.21 -2.33 4.28
C LYS A 19 13.20 -3.84 4.00
N MET A 20 12.09 -4.37 3.47
CA MET A 20 12.02 -5.76 3.04
C MET A 20 12.99 -6.06 1.90
N LEU A 21 13.03 -5.22 0.86
CA LEU A 21 13.96 -5.38 -0.27
C LEU A 21 15.43 -5.27 0.16
N GLU A 22 15.76 -4.32 1.04
CA GLU A 22 17.10 -4.22 1.66
C GLU A 22 17.47 -5.50 2.42
N HIS A 23 16.52 -6.09 3.15
CA HIS A 23 16.74 -7.36 3.83
C HIS A 23 16.99 -8.49 2.83
N LEU A 24 16.23 -8.58 1.75
CA LEU A 24 16.44 -9.59 0.71
C LEU A 24 17.82 -9.44 0.06
N GLN A 25 18.23 -8.21 -0.22
CA GLN A 25 19.54 -7.90 -0.77
C GLN A 25 20.68 -8.41 0.12
N LEU A 26 20.66 -8.07 1.41
CA LEU A 26 21.73 -8.42 2.35
C LEU A 26 21.71 -9.90 2.75
N LYS A 27 20.52 -10.47 2.98
CA LYS A 27 20.38 -11.83 3.53
C LYS A 27 20.50 -12.91 2.47
N TYR A 28 20.04 -12.64 1.24
CA TYR A 28 19.91 -13.63 0.17
C TYR A 28 20.81 -13.32 -1.03
N LYS A 29 21.89 -12.55 -0.84
CA LYS A 29 22.92 -12.25 -1.86
C LYS A 29 22.35 -11.54 -3.09
N ASN A 30 21.44 -10.59 -2.86
CA ASN A 30 20.86 -9.75 -3.91
C ASN A 30 20.23 -10.54 -5.07
N PRO A 31 19.19 -11.36 -4.82
CA PRO A 31 18.49 -12.07 -5.88
C PRO A 31 17.73 -11.09 -6.78
N ILE A 32 17.38 -11.52 -7.99
CA ILE A 32 16.38 -10.84 -8.81
C ILE A 32 15.02 -10.99 -8.11
N VAL A 33 14.34 -9.87 -7.85
CA VAL A 33 13.03 -9.84 -7.18
C VAL A 33 11.98 -9.28 -8.13
N MET A 34 10.82 -9.92 -8.21
CA MET A 34 9.62 -9.42 -8.86
C MET A 34 8.53 -9.22 -7.81
N ILE A 35 7.94 -8.02 -7.77
CA ILE A 35 6.78 -7.75 -6.93
C ILE A 35 5.55 -8.24 -7.70
N HIS A 36 4.93 -9.32 -7.24
CA HIS A 36 3.75 -9.90 -7.88
C HIS A 36 2.46 -9.16 -7.49
N GLU A 37 2.41 -8.58 -6.30
CA GLU A 37 1.22 -7.88 -5.78
C GLU A 37 1.64 -6.68 -4.93
N ASN A 38 1.03 -5.54 -5.19
CA ASN A 38 1.04 -4.36 -4.34
C ASN A 38 -0.15 -3.47 -4.73
N GLY A 39 -1.05 -3.18 -3.80
CA GLY A 39 -2.24 -2.41 -4.08
C GLY A 39 -3.04 -2.13 -2.83
N ALA A 40 -3.97 -1.18 -2.95
CA ALA A 40 -4.88 -0.81 -1.88
C ALA A 40 -6.32 -0.99 -2.36
N ALA A 41 -7.18 -1.49 -1.47
CA ALA A 41 -8.62 -1.47 -1.71
C ALA A 41 -9.14 -0.02 -1.55
N SER A 42 -10.10 0.38 -2.37
CA SER A 42 -10.88 1.58 -2.13
C SER A 42 -12.20 1.19 -1.45
N ILE A 43 -12.61 1.94 -0.42
CA ILE A 43 -13.98 1.84 0.10
C ILE A 43 -14.83 2.72 -0.82
N ALA A 44 -15.76 2.12 -1.55
CA ALA A 44 -16.72 2.89 -2.33
C ALA A 44 -17.49 3.82 -1.39
N ASP A 45 -17.42 5.14 -1.59
CA ASP A 45 -18.25 6.09 -0.86
C ASP A 45 -19.72 5.85 -1.28
N PRO A 46 -20.60 5.36 -0.39
CA PRO A 46 -21.99 5.08 -0.73
C PRO A 46 -22.81 6.35 -1.02
N SER A 47 -22.25 7.54 -0.75
CA SER A 47 -22.81 8.86 -1.07
C SER A 47 -22.27 9.46 -2.38
N ALA A 48 -21.17 8.94 -2.92
CA ALA A 48 -20.57 9.44 -4.14
C ALA A 48 -21.34 8.91 -5.35
N GLY A 49 -22.31 9.70 -5.84
CA GLY A 49 -23.01 9.39 -7.08
C GLY A 49 -22.00 9.18 -8.23
N ASN A 50 -21.90 7.94 -8.73
CA ASN A 50 -21.21 7.49 -9.96
C ASN A 50 -19.79 8.01 -10.27
N ALA A 51 -19.13 8.76 -9.39
CA ALA A 51 -17.74 9.19 -9.55
C ALA A 51 -16.85 8.34 -8.65
N PRO A 52 -15.95 7.49 -9.19
CA PRO A 52 -14.99 6.77 -8.37
C PRO A 52 -13.92 7.76 -7.91
N ASP A 53 -14.08 8.29 -6.70
CA ASP A 53 -12.96 8.96 -6.02
C ASP A 53 -11.92 7.89 -5.66
N ASP A 54 -10.83 7.88 -6.42
CA ASP A 54 -9.75 6.91 -6.31
C ASP A 54 -8.42 7.57 -5.93
N GLU A 55 -8.49 8.76 -5.33
CA GLU A 55 -7.34 9.55 -4.91
C GLU A 55 -6.42 8.73 -3.99
N PHE A 56 -7.00 8.04 -3.00
CA PHE A 56 -6.23 7.22 -2.07
C PHE A 56 -5.44 6.12 -2.77
N ARG A 57 -6.07 5.34 -3.66
CA ARG A 57 -5.38 4.25 -4.36
C ARG A 57 -4.34 4.79 -5.33
N SER A 58 -4.61 5.93 -5.97
CA SER A 58 -3.65 6.61 -6.85
C SER A 58 -2.41 7.05 -6.07
N GLN A 59 -2.59 7.71 -4.93
CA GLN A 59 -1.48 8.13 -4.06
C GLN A 59 -0.74 6.92 -3.46
N TYR A 60 -1.46 5.90 -3.01
CA TYR A 60 -0.86 4.66 -2.52
C TYR A 60 0.08 4.04 -3.57
N LEU A 61 -0.35 3.94 -4.83
CA LEU A 61 0.50 3.39 -5.88
C LEU A 61 1.71 4.28 -6.17
N GLN A 62 1.53 5.61 -6.19
CA GLN A 62 2.61 6.57 -6.37
C GLN A 62 3.68 6.43 -5.29
N ASP A 63 3.26 6.39 -4.02
CA ASP A 63 4.14 6.29 -2.86
C ASP A 63 5.07 5.07 -2.92
N TYR A 64 4.55 3.92 -3.38
CA TYR A 64 5.33 2.69 -3.48
C TYR A 64 6.22 2.63 -4.73
N ILE A 65 5.90 3.36 -5.80
CA ILE A 65 6.75 3.44 -7.00
C ILE A 65 7.93 4.39 -6.76
N GLU A 66 7.75 5.45 -5.97
CA GLU A 66 8.78 6.46 -5.68
C GLU A 66 9.72 6.13 -4.49
N ALA A 67 9.47 5.03 -3.78
CA ALA A 67 10.12 4.66 -2.51
C ALA A 67 11.65 4.36 -2.57
#